data_AF-A0A5S4ERV0-F1
#
_entry.id   AF-A0A5S4ERV0-F1
#
_cell.length_a   1.000
_cell.length_b   1.000
_cell.length_c   1.000
_cell.angle_alpha   90.00
_cell.angle_beta   90.00
_cell.angle_gamma   90.00
#
_symmetry.space_group_name_H-M   'P 1'
#
loop_
_entity.id
_entity.type
_entity.pdbx_description
1 polymer ?
#
loop_
_entity_poly.entity_id
_entity_poly.type
_entity_poly.pdbx_seq_one_letter_code
_entity_poly.pdbx_strand_id
1 'polypeptide(L)'
;MVKRRVGNGGHWRCGWMAIRQVLCLSSCLLCGSALAVDVGLAGVFPGKALLTINGGAPRTVAVGTKTDEGIKVLSVDNDTATIETDGKKRILRVGQNVASQPAGEGGGKAVLTADGSGHFLTTGNINGTTVRFLVDTGATMISLGAGDARRIGIDASKGQRGVTSTANGPALVIHIKLDTVRVGEIVLNNVDALVHQQDLPFALLGMSFLNRMEMQRDGQTMTLRKRY
;
A
#
# COMPACT_ATOMS: atom_id res chain seq x y z
N MET A 1 -22.22 -78.50 -35.04
CA MET A 1 -20.75 -78.63 -35.11
C MET A 1 -20.13 -77.23 -35.20
N VAL A 2 -19.00 -77.02 -34.54
CA VAL A 2 -18.28 -75.75 -34.29
C VAL A 2 -17.87 -74.97 -35.55
N LYS A 3 -18.02 -73.63 -35.60
CA LYS A 3 -16.88 -72.65 -35.63
C LYS A 3 -17.29 -71.17 -35.50
N ARG A 4 -16.42 -70.39 -34.85
CA ARG A 4 -16.50 -68.91 -34.69
C ARG A 4 -15.70 -68.17 -35.78
N ARG A 5 -16.11 -66.92 -36.10
CA ARG A 5 -15.27 -65.77 -36.53
C ARG A 5 -16.18 -64.51 -36.44
N VAL A 6 -15.99 -63.54 -35.54
CA VAL A 6 -14.97 -62.46 -35.42
C VAL A 6 -14.93 -61.53 -36.66
N GLY A 7 -15.21 -60.23 -36.47
CA GLY A 7 -14.93 -59.18 -37.47
C GLY A 7 -15.73 -57.86 -37.31
N ASN A 8 -15.07 -56.80 -36.86
CA ASN A 8 -15.58 -55.46 -36.48
C ASN A 8 -15.80 -54.48 -37.67
N GLY A 9 -16.54 -53.37 -37.45
CA GLY A 9 -16.63 -52.16 -38.31
C GLY A 9 -17.96 -51.98 -39.10
N GLY A 10 -18.48 -50.77 -39.40
CA GLY A 10 -18.10 -49.43 -38.95
C GLY A 10 -18.61 -48.29 -39.87
N HIS A 11 -19.47 -47.40 -39.35
CA HIS A 11 -19.86 -46.06 -39.87
C HIS A 11 -20.60 -45.94 -41.24
N TRP A 12 -21.42 -44.87 -41.41
CA TRP A 12 -21.53 -43.93 -42.56
C TRP A 12 -22.56 -42.80 -42.21
N ARG A 13 -22.70 -41.73 -43.04
CA ARG A 13 -23.10 -40.35 -42.61
C ARG A 13 -24.36 -39.75 -43.33
N CYS A 14 -24.67 -38.48 -43.01
CA CYS A 14 -25.62 -37.51 -43.65
C CYS A 14 -27.11 -37.65 -43.24
N GLY A 15 -28.00 -36.64 -43.22
CA GLY A 15 -28.01 -35.21 -43.66
C GLY A 15 -29.30 -34.93 -44.49
N TRP A 16 -30.09 -33.85 -44.38
CA TRP A 16 -30.02 -32.51 -43.75
C TRP A 16 -31.41 -32.09 -43.19
N MET A 17 -31.52 -31.35 -42.06
CA MET A 17 -31.68 -29.88 -41.89
C MET A 17 -33.03 -29.26 -42.36
N ALA A 18 -33.89 -28.82 -41.43
CA ALA A 18 -35.02 -27.92 -41.68
C ALA A 18 -35.32 -26.97 -40.49
N ILE A 19 -35.16 -25.68 -40.78
CA ILE A 19 -35.35 -24.46 -39.97
C ILE A 19 -36.62 -24.42 -39.10
N ARG A 20 -36.49 -23.99 -37.82
CA ARG A 20 -37.38 -22.97 -37.19
C ARG A 20 -36.89 -22.42 -35.84
N GLN A 21 -37.39 -21.22 -35.53
CA GLN A 21 -37.36 -20.48 -34.25
C GLN A 21 -36.09 -19.72 -33.84
N VAL A 22 -36.17 -18.41 -34.09
CA VAL A 22 -35.46 -17.33 -33.38
C VAL A 22 -35.91 -17.31 -31.91
N LEU A 23 -34.96 -17.22 -30.97
CA LEU A 23 -35.22 -16.64 -29.65
C LEU A 23 -33.95 -15.97 -29.10
N CYS A 24 -34.11 -14.85 -28.41
CA CYS A 24 -33.01 -13.97 -27.98
C CYS A 24 -32.13 -14.60 -26.88
N LEU A 25 -30.80 -14.62 -27.08
CA LEU A 25 -29.82 -14.67 -26.00
C LEU A 25 -28.89 -13.45 -26.03
N SER A 26 -29.49 -12.26 -25.89
CA SER A 26 -28.76 -11.08 -25.42
C SER A 26 -28.57 -11.23 -23.91
N SER A 27 -27.55 -12.00 -23.50
CA SER A 27 -27.27 -12.24 -22.09
C SER A 27 -26.45 -11.10 -21.50
N CYS A 28 -27.00 -10.44 -20.48
CA CYS A 28 -26.46 -9.21 -19.92
C CYS A 28 -25.03 -9.36 -19.35
N LEU A 29 -24.07 -8.70 -19.98
CA LEU A 29 -22.84 -8.23 -19.33
C LEU A 29 -23.13 -6.99 -18.48
N LEU A 30 -23.99 -7.15 -17.47
CA LEU A 30 -24.16 -6.18 -16.39
C LEU A 30 -23.09 -6.45 -15.33
N CYS A 31 -21.85 -6.04 -15.62
CA CYS A 31 -20.83 -5.85 -14.58
C CYS A 31 -21.29 -4.70 -13.67
N GLY A 32 -22.05 -5.04 -12.63
CA GLY A 32 -22.42 -4.08 -11.60
C GLY A 32 -21.17 -3.55 -10.92
N SER A 33 -20.86 -2.26 -11.12
CA SER A 33 -19.82 -1.55 -10.39
C SER A 33 -20.18 -1.56 -8.89
N ALA A 34 -19.58 -2.46 -8.13
CA ALA A 34 -19.69 -2.47 -6.68
C ALA A 34 -19.05 -1.18 -6.15
N LEU A 35 -19.88 -0.19 -5.79
CA LEU A 35 -19.42 1.02 -5.12
C LEU A 35 -18.85 0.63 -3.76
N ALA A 36 -17.53 0.77 -3.60
CA ALA A 36 -16.87 0.47 -2.34
C ALA A 36 -17.37 1.45 -1.26
N VAL A 37 -17.94 0.91 -0.19
CA VAL A 37 -18.44 1.72 0.94
C VAL A 37 -17.25 2.35 1.65
N ASP A 38 -17.24 3.68 1.75
CA ASP A 38 -16.23 4.39 2.54
C ASP A 38 -16.61 4.37 4.02
N VAL A 39 -15.63 4.15 4.89
CA VAL A 39 -15.82 3.98 6.34
C VAL A 39 -14.65 4.63 7.08
N GLY A 40 -14.88 5.82 7.61
CA GLY A 40 -14.02 6.49 8.57
C GLY A 40 -14.14 5.93 9.98
N LEU A 41 -13.05 6.01 10.75
CA LEU A 41 -13.10 5.92 12.21
C LEU A 41 -12.90 7.33 12.79
N ALA A 42 -13.98 7.97 13.24
CA ALA A 42 -13.95 9.31 13.84
C ALA A 42 -13.60 9.29 15.34
N GLY A 43 -13.73 8.13 16.00
CA GLY A 43 -13.41 7.97 17.42
C GLY A 43 -13.71 6.55 17.92
N VAL A 44 -13.26 6.24 19.14
CA VAL A 44 -13.52 4.95 19.81
C VAL A 44 -13.90 5.19 21.27
N PHE A 45 -14.78 4.34 21.77
CA PHE A 45 -15.27 4.29 23.13
C PHE A 45 -15.25 2.82 23.61
N PRO A 46 -15.31 2.54 24.93
CA PRO A 46 -15.37 1.17 25.43
C PRO A 46 -16.50 0.35 24.77
N GLY A 47 -16.12 -0.63 23.94
CA GLY A 47 -17.04 -1.50 23.19
C GLY A 47 -17.79 -0.85 22.00
N LYS A 48 -17.45 0.38 21.57
CA LYS A 48 -18.13 1.06 20.45
C LYS A 48 -17.15 1.87 19.59
N ALA A 49 -17.35 1.85 18.27
CA ALA A 49 -16.64 2.70 17.31
C ALA A 49 -17.56 3.83 16.83
N LEU A 50 -17.03 5.03 16.66
CA LEU A 50 -17.72 6.13 15.98
C LEU A 50 -17.28 6.13 14.52
N LEU A 51 -18.14 5.67 13.62
CA LEU A 51 -17.83 5.46 12.20
C LEU A 51 -18.45 6.54 11.30
N THR A 52 -17.69 7.00 10.31
CA THR A 52 -18.13 7.97 9.30
C THR A 52 -18.36 7.22 7.99
N ILE A 53 -19.61 6.94 7.62
CA ILE A 53 -19.92 6.11 6.45
C ILE A 53 -20.21 7.02 5.24
N ASN A 54 -19.52 6.81 4.12
CA ASN A 54 -19.63 7.60 2.88
C ASN A 54 -19.52 9.12 3.09
N GLY A 55 -18.64 9.56 4.01
CA GLY A 55 -18.48 10.97 4.37
C GLY A 55 -19.66 11.60 5.14
N GLY A 56 -20.65 10.81 5.54
CA GLY A 56 -21.83 11.27 6.28
C GLY A 56 -21.55 11.63 7.76
N ALA A 57 -22.60 12.00 8.49
CA ALA A 57 -22.47 12.28 9.92
C ALA A 57 -21.94 11.05 10.70
N PRO A 58 -21.02 11.22 11.67
CA PRO A 58 -20.48 10.09 12.44
C PRO A 58 -21.57 9.33 13.22
N ARG A 59 -21.59 8.00 13.06
CA ARG A 59 -22.57 7.09 13.70
C ARG A 59 -21.87 6.15 14.66
N THR A 60 -22.41 5.99 15.86
CA THR A 60 -21.87 5.06 16.85
C THR A 60 -22.34 3.64 16.57
N VAL A 61 -21.39 2.72 16.36
CA VAL A 61 -21.63 1.29 16.10
C VAL A 61 -21.00 0.46 17.21
N ALA A 62 -21.78 -0.45 17.80
CA ALA A 62 -21.28 -1.34 18.86
C ALA A 62 -20.49 -2.52 18.29
N VAL A 63 -19.52 -3.01 19.05
CA VAL A 63 -18.79 -4.25 18.71
C VAL A 63 -19.78 -5.42 18.60
N GLY A 64 -19.64 -6.22 17.55
CA GLY A 64 -20.53 -7.33 17.20
C GLY A 64 -21.70 -6.95 16.28
N THR A 65 -22.12 -5.68 16.26
CA THR A 65 -23.22 -5.20 15.43
C THR A 65 -22.77 -4.96 13.97
N LYS A 66 -23.68 -5.24 13.03
CA LYS A 66 -23.53 -4.95 11.60
C LYS A 66 -24.45 -3.79 11.22
N THR A 67 -23.97 -2.82 10.44
CA THR A 67 -24.78 -1.70 9.93
C THR A 67 -25.52 -2.09 8.65
N ASP A 68 -26.50 -1.27 8.25
CA ASP A 68 -27.28 -1.45 7.03
C ASP A 68 -26.39 -1.39 5.77
N GLU A 69 -25.30 -0.63 5.81
CA GLU A 69 -24.27 -0.54 4.76
C GLU A 69 -23.28 -1.72 4.76
N GLY A 70 -23.56 -2.77 5.54
CA GLY A 70 -22.82 -4.03 5.49
C GLY A 70 -21.61 -4.13 6.44
N ILE A 71 -21.31 -3.08 7.20
CA ILE A 71 -20.08 -2.97 8.00
C ILE A 71 -20.30 -3.60 9.37
N LYS A 72 -19.43 -4.54 9.78
CA LYS A 72 -19.49 -5.15 11.12
C LYS A 72 -18.26 -4.76 11.94
N VAL A 73 -18.45 -4.20 13.14
CA VAL A 73 -17.34 -3.94 14.07
C VAL A 73 -16.99 -5.26 14.78
N LEU A 74 -15.74 -5.71 14.65
CA LEU A 74 -15.24 -6.95 15.25
C LEU A 74 -14.51 -6.72 16.58
N SER A 75 -13.69 -5.67 16.68
CA SER A 75 -13.02 -5.26 17.92
C SER A 75 -12.86 -3.74 17.97
N VAL A 76 -12.69 -3.21 19.17
CA VAL A 76 -12.32 -1.81 19.43
C VAL A 76 -11.24 -1.83 20.51
N ASP A 77 -10.12 -1.17 20.20
CA ASP A 77 -8.97 -0.96 21.08
C ASP A 77 -8.80 0.55 21.33
N ASN A 78 -7.73 0.98 22.02
CA ASN A 78 -7.56 2.36 22.50
C ASN A 78 -7.76 3.46 21.43
N ASP A 79 -7.25 3.26 20.22
CA ASP A 79 -7.32 4.22 19.11
C ASP A 79 -7.53 3.56 17.73
N THR A 80 -7.94 2.29 17.73
CA THR A 80 -8.21 1.49 16.53
C THR A 80 -9.50 0.69 16.66
N ALA A 81 -10.15 0.41 15.53
CA ALA A 81 -11.27 -0.52 15.43
C ALA A 81 -11.02 -1.53 14.30
N THR A 82 -11.20 -2.82 14.57
CA THR A 82 -11.26 -3.84 13.52
C THR A 82 -12.68 -3.93 13.01
N ILE A 83 -12.86 -3.71 11.71
CA ILE A 83 -14.15 -3.83 11.02
C ILE A 83 -14.09 -4.94 9.95
N GLU A 84 -15.25 -5.41 9.53
CA GLU A 84 -15.44 -6.33 8.41
C GLU A 84 -16.41 -5.70 7.40
N THR A 85 -15.93 -5.50 6.17
CA THR A 85 -16.69 -4.96 5.04
C THR A 85 -16.49 -5.90 3.85
N ASP A 86 -17.57 -6.30 3.18
CA ASP A 86 -17.55 -7.25 2.06
C ASP A 86 -16.79 -8.58 2.37
N GLY A 87 -16.93 -9.06 3.62
CA GLY A 87 -16.24 -10.26 4.11
C GLY A 87 -14.73 -10.10 4.33
N LYS A 88 -14.17 -8.89 4.14
CA LYS A 88 -12.76 -8.58 4.38
C LYS A 88 -12.60 -7.82 5.70
N LYS A 89 -11.77 -8.35 6.59
CA LYS A 89 -11.37 -7.67 7.83
C LYS A 89 -10.36 -6.56 7.53
N ARG A 90 -10.58 -5.38 8.10
CA ARG A 90 -9.70 -4.20 8.00
C ARG A 90 -9.56 -3.56 9.38
N ILE A 91 -8.38 -3.05 9.70
CA ILE A 91 -8.15 -2.28 10.92
C ILE A 91 -8.14 -0.80 10.53
N LEU A 92 -8.96 0.00 11.21
CA LEU A 92 -8.97 1.45 11.09
C LEU A 92 -8.36 2.08 12.35
N ARG A 93 -7.57 3.13 12.18
CA ARG A 93 -7.13 4.04 13.25
C ARG A 93 -7.97 5.30 13.22
N VAL A 94 -8.16 5.95 14.38
CA VAL A 94 -8.91 7.22 14.45
C VAL A 94 -8.30 8.23 13.47
N GLY A 95 -9.14 8.81 12.62
CA GLY A 95 -8.76 9.71 11.52
C GLY A 95 -8.53 9.04 10.16
N GLN A 96 -8.63 7.72 10.04
CA GLN A 96 -8.50 6.98 8.75
C GLN A 96 -9.86 6.57 8.17
N ASN A 97 -9.95 6.48 6.83
CA ASN A 97 -11.15 6.05 6.09
C ASN A 97 -10.87 4.85 5.15
N VAL A 98 -11.84 3.96 4.94
CA VAL A 98 -11.70 2.74 4.11
C VAL A 98 -11.49 3.04 2.62
N ALA A 99 -12.01 4.15 2.09
CA ALA A 99 -11.73 4.58 0.72
C ALA A 99 -10.24 4.89 0.48
N SER A 100 -9.45 5.12 1.53
CA SER A 100 -7.98 5.23 1.43
C SER A 100 -7.26 3.88 1.21
N GLN A 101 -7.97 2.77 1.01
CA GLN A 101 -7.36 1.52 0.52
C GLN A 101 -8.21 0.81 -0.55
N PRO A 102 -7.79 1.00 -1.81
CA PRO A 102 -7.17 -0.04 -2.60
C PRO A 102 -5.64 0.11 -2.60
N ALA A 103 -4.92 -1.01 -2.65
CA ALA A 103 -3.57 -1.01 -3.21
C ALA A 103 -3.69 -0.93 -4.74
N GLY A 104 -3.88 0.29 -5.27
CA GLY A 104 -4.07 0.53 -6.69
C GLY A 104 -4.04 2.01 -7.03
N GLU A 105 -2.97 2.43 -7.69
CA GLU A 105 -2.80 3.59 -8.61
C GLU A 105 -3.54 4.91 -8.35
N GLY A 106 -3.92 5.20 -7.11
CA GLY A 106 -4.16 6.55 -6.60
C GLY A 106 -2.89 7.07 -5.94
N GLY A 107 -2.38 8.24 -6.36
CA GLY A 107 -1.09 8.78 -5.91
C GLY A 107 -1.02 8.97 -4.39
N GLY A 108 -0.45 7.99 -3.69
CA GLY A 108 -0.41 7.93 -2.23
C GLY A 108 0.16 9.19 -1.60
N LYS A 109 -0.37 9.53 -0.42
CA LYS A 109 -0.03 10.77 0.30
C LYS A 109 0.76 10.47 1.59
N ALA A 110 1.63 11.40 1.95
CA ALA A 110 2.16 11.53 3.30
C ALA A 110 2.06 12.98 3.75
N VAL A 111 1.73 13.18 5.02
CA VAL A 111 1.78 14.49 5.69
C VAL A 111 2.85 14.41 6.76
N LEU A 112 3.77 15.36 6.74
CA LEU A 112 4.92 15.47 7.63
C LEU A 112 4.83 16.79 8.39
N THR A 113 5.28 16.78 9.63
CA THR A 113 5.35 17.98 10.47
C THR A 113 6.80 18.34 10.70
N ALA A 114 7.10 19.63 10.71
CA ALA A 114 8.40 20.14 11.10
C ALA A 114 8.64 19.98 12.61
N ASP A 115 9.89 19.77 13.00
CA ASP A 115 10.32 19.85 14.40
C ASP A 115 10.51 21.31 14.86
N GLY A 116 10.92 21.50 16.12
CA GLY A 116 11.21 22.83 16.68
C GLY A 116 12.37 23.58 16.00
N SER A 117 13.12 22.94 15.11
CA SER A 117 14.17 23.54 14.28
C SER A 117 13.72 23.78 12.84
N GLY A 118 12.46 23.45 12.49
CA GLY A 118 11.91 23.62 11.14
C GLY A 118 12.20 22.46 10.18
N HIS A 119 12.78 21.35 10.67
CA HIS A 119 13.12 20.17 9.85
C HIS A 119 11.95 19.20 9.76
N PHE A 120 11.61 18.73 8.56
CA PHE A 120 10.54 17.76 8.37
C PHE A 120 11.01 16.35 8.72
N LEU A 121 10.48 15.81 9.81
CA LEU A 121 10.71 14.44 10.26
C LEU A 121 9.49 13.58 9.93
N THR A 122 9.73 12.30 9.62
CA THR A 122 8.65 11.31 9.46
C THR A 122 9.10 9.92 9.89
N THR A 123 8.14 9.08 10.23
CA THR A 123 8.38 7.64 10.44
C THR A 123 7.94 6.91 9.19
N GLY A 124 8.88 6.18 8.60
CA GLY A 124 8.64 5.31 7.46
C GLY A 124 9.10 3.89 7.73
N ASN A 125 9.23 3.11 6.68
CA ASN A 125 9.60 1.70 6.76
C ASN A 125 10.45 1.32 5.54
N ILE A 126 11.58 0.65 5.77
CA ILE A 126 12.46 0.08 4.74
C ILE A 126 12.47 -1.42 4.93
N ASN A 127 12.12 -2.19 3.89
CA ASN A 127 12.16 -3.65 3.91
C ASN A 127 11.47 -4.29 5.14
N GLY A 128 10.31 -3.77 5.55
CA GLY A 128 9.58 -4.21 6.73
C GLY A 128 10.03 -3.56 8.05
N THR A 129 11.20 -2.93 8.09
CA THR A 129 11.80 -2.34 9.30
C THR A 129 11.48 -0.85 9.43
N THR A 130 10.95 -0.42 10.58
CA THR A 130 10.61 0.98 10.86
C THR A 130 11.87 1.87 10.92
N VAL A 131 11.84 3.03 10.27
CA VAL A 131 12.98 3.98 10.19
C VAL A 131 12.46 5.40 10.39
N ARG A 132 13.22 6.23 11.12
CA ARG A 132 12.95 7.68 11.22
C ARG A 132 13.74 8.41 10.14
N PHE A 133 13.02 9.16 9.32
CA PHE A 133 13.57 9.94 8.22
C PHE A 133 13.56 11.42 8.53
N LEU A 134 14.63 12.10 8.14
CA LEU A 134 14.71 13.53 7.90
C LEU A 134 14.55 13.78 6.39
N VAL A 135 13.66 14.67 5.98
CA VAL A 135 13.57 15.10 4.57
C VAL A 135 14.77 15.95 4.23
N ASP A 136 15.53 15.54 3.22
CA ASP A 136 16.73 16.26 2.76
C ASP A 136 16.72 16.36 1.22
N THR A 137 16.39 17.55 0.71
CA THR A 137 16.43 17.83 -0.74
C THR A 137 17.84 18.05 -1.29
N GLY A 138 18.85 18.16 -0.43
CA GLY A 138 20.27 18.20 -0.82
C GLY A 138 20.87 16.80 -1.01
N ALA A 139 20.32 15.78 -0.35
CA ALA A 139 20.76 14.39 -0.52
C ALA A 139 20.29 13.82 -1.87
N THR A 140 21.24 13.39 -2.72
CA THR A 140 20.94 12.81 -4.04
C THR A 140 20.16 11.48 -3.96
N MET A 141 20.36 10.71 -2.88
CA MET A 141 19.73 9.42 -2.62
C MET A 141 19.29 9.33 -1.15
N ILE A 142 18.46 8.34 -0.82
CA ILE A 142 18.26 7.95 0.58
C ILE A 142 19.62 7.63 1.21
N SER A 143 19.92 8.20 2.37
CA SER A 143 21.15 7.89 3.12
C SER A 143 20.84 7.21 4.45
N LEU A 144 21.55 6.11 4.73
CA LEU A 144 21.43 5.32 5.95
C LEU A 144 22.75 5.33 6.71
N GLY A 145 22.69 5.41 8.03
CA GLY A 145 23.85 5.12 8.90
C GLY A 145 24.12 3.62 8.97
N ALA A 146 25.34 3.25 9.37
CA ALA A 146 25.75 1.85 9.47
C ALA A 146 24.85 1.02 10.42
N GLY A 147 24.37 1.61 11.51
CA GLY A 147 23.47 1.01 12.49
C GLY A 147 22.07 0.74 11.95
N ASP A 148 21.50 1.67 11.19
CA ASP A 148 20.24 1.45 10.48
C ASP A 148 20.39 0.35 9.43
N ALA A 149 21.48 0.36 8.65
CA ALA A 149 21.74 -0.71 7.68
C ALA A 149 21.80 -2.10 8.34
N ARG A 150 22.55 -2.25 9.45
CA ARG A 150 22.58 -3.49 10.24
C ARG A 150 21.19 -3.89 10.73
N ARG A 151 20.41 -2.93 11.25
CA ARG A 151 19.07 -3.15 11.85
C ARG A 151 18.01 -3.52 10.82
N ILE A 152 18.12 -3.02 9.58
CA ILE A 152 17.24 -3.36 8.44
C ILE A 152 17.64 -4.73 7.83
N GLY A 153 18.82 -5.26 8.17
CA GLY A 153 19.35 -6.50 7.58
C GLY A 153 20.04 -6.30 6.23
N ILE A 154 20.50 -5.07 5.94
CA ILE A 154 21.19 -4.71 4.70
C ILE A 154 22.61 -5.26 4.72
N ASP A 155 22.90 -6.17 3.80
CA ASP A 155 24.25 -6.67 3.56
C ASP A 155 25.06 -5.70 2.69
N ALA A 156 25.69 -4.73 3.36
CA ALA A 156 26.55 -3.74 2.71
C ALA A 156 27.80 -4.34 2.02
N SER A 157 28.13 -5.62 2.23
CA SER A 157 29.25 -6.25 1.49
C SER A 157 28.92 -6.50 0.01
N LYS A 158 27.62 -6.59 -0.32
CA LYS A 158 27.10 -6.81 -1.68
C LYS A 158 26.86 -5.53 -2.48
N GLY A 159 27.00 -4.36 -1.85
CA GLY A 159 26.82 -3.07 -2.51
C GLY A 159 28.09 -2.58 -3.21
N GLN A 160 27.94 -1.52 -4.01
CA GLN A 160 29.05 -0.90 -4.74
C GLN A 160 29.72 0.19 -3.91
N ARG A 161 31.05 0.18 -3.79
CA ARG A 161 31.78 1.25 -3.11
C ARG A 161 31.69 2.55 -3.90
N GLY A 162 31.48 3.67 -3.21
CA GLY A 162 31.43 4.99 -3.81
C GLY A 162 31.89 6.09 -2.85
N VAL A 163 31.88 7.33 -3.36
CA VAL A 163 32.14 8.55 -2.60
C VAL A 163 30.96 9.50 -2.82
N THR A 164 30.49 10.14 -1.76
CA THR A 164 29.47 11.20 -1.85
C THR A 164 29.96 12.46 -1.17
N SER A 165 29.58 13.63 -1.69
CA SER A 165 29.85 14.91 -1.04
C SER A 165 28.88 15.12 0.13
N THR A 166 29.41 15.53 1.29
CA THR A 166 28.62 15.91 2.46
C THR A 166 29.07 17.29 2.97
N ALA A 167 28.35 17.86 3.94
CA ALA A 167 28.75 19.11 4.59
C ALA A 167 30.14 19.02 5.26
N ASN A 168 30.57 17.82 5.67
CA ASN A 168 31.88 17.55 6.27
C ASN A 168 32.94 17.13 5.22
N GLY A 169 32.66 17.35 3.93
CA GLY A 169 33.52 16.93 2.82
C GLY A 169 33.15 15.56 2.23
N PRO A 170 34.02 14.96 1.40
CA PRO A 170 33.78 13.66 0.76
C PRO A 170 33.72 12.52 1.78
N ALA A 171 32.68 11.69 1.70
CA ALA A 171 32.47 10.54 2.56
C ALA A 171 32.44 9.22 1.76
N LEU A 172 33.07 8.18 2.30
CA LEU A 172 32.98 6.82 1.75
C LEU A 172 31.61 6.21 2.06
N VAL A 173 30.97 5.69 1.02
CA VAL A 173 29.62 5.10 1.07
C VAL A 173 29.56 3.79 0.31
N ILE A 174 28.57 2.96 0.64
CA ILE A 174 28.17 1.80 -0.15
C ILE A 174 26.83 2.09 -0.82
N HIS A 175 26.81 2.10 -2.15
CA HIS A 175 25.59 2.20 -2.95
C HIS A 175 24.86 0.84 -2.99
N ILE A 176 23.56 0.89 -2.70
CA ILE A 176 22.65 -0.25 -2.61
C ILE A 176 21.30 0.08 -3.22
N LYS A 177 20.47 -0.95 -3.40
CA LYS A 177 19.06 -0.82 -3.75
C LYS A 177 18.20 -1.33 -2.59
N LEU A 178 17.22 -0.54 -2.18
CA LEU A 178 16.21 -0.90 -1.19
C LEU A 178 15.01 -1.52 -1.91
N ASP A 179 14.58 -2.70 -1.49
CA ASP A 179 13.48 -3.44 -2.14
C ASP A 179 12.18 -2.66 -2.02
N THR A 180 11.88 -2.16 -0.82
CA THR A 180 10.69 -1.37 -0.51
C THR A 180 11.00 -0.23 0.46
N VAL A 181 10.48 0.97 0.15
CA VAL A 181 10.48 2.14 1.02
C VAL A 181 9.05 2.68 1.12
N ARG A 182 8.53 2.78 2.35
CA ARG A 182 7.19 3.32 2.65
C ARG A 182 7.29 4.57 3.53
N VAL A 183 6.57 5.62 3.16
CA VAL A 183 6.37 6.84 3.96
C VAL A 183 4.89 7.21 3.87
N GLY A 184 4.16 7.12 4.99
CA GLY A 184 2.70 7.22 4.96
C GLY A 184 2.08 6.15 4.03
N GLU A 185 1.22 6.59 3.11
CA GLU A 185 0.61 5.73 2.08
C GLU A 185 1.53 5.50 0.87
N ILE A 186 2.58 6.31 0.72
CA ILE A 186 3.51 6.21 -0.41
C ILE A 186 4.36 4.96 -0.25
N VAL A 187 4.28 4.07 -1.24
CA VAL A 187 5.21 2.93 -1.38
C VAL A 187 5.97 3.08 -2.69
N LEU A 188 7.30 3.03 -2.58
CA LEU A 188 8.22 2.92 -3.70
C LEU A 188 9.05 1.64 -3.56
N ASN A 189 9.23 0.96 -4.68
CA ASN A 189 10.07 -0.22 -4.78
C ASN A 189 11.39 0.14 -5.45
N ASN A 190 12.42 -0.68 -5.25
CA ASN A 190 13.69 -0.59 -5.99
C ASN A 190 14.34 0.81 -5.90
N VAL A 191 14.43 1.36 -4.69
CA VAL A 191 14.91 2.73 -4.43
C VAL A 191 16.41 2.74 -4.18
N ASP A 192 17.15 3.54 -4.95
CA ASP A 192 18.60 3.67 -4.79
C ASP A 192 18.95 4.41 -3.49
N ALA A 193 19.94 3.90 -2.76
CA ALA A 193 20.34 4.42 -1.45
C ALA A 193 21.85 4.27 -1.18
N LEU A 194 22.35 5.06 -0.23
CA LEU A 194 23.74 5.05 0.23
C LEU A 194 23.80 4.63 1.71
N VAL A 195 24.68 3.69 2.03
CA VAL A 195 25.03 3.35 3.41
C VAL A 195 26.35 4.02 3.75
N HIS A 196 26.33 4.87 4.78
CA HIS A 196 27.52 5.50 5.33
C HIS A 196 28.23 4.54 6.30
N GLN A 197 29.56 4.62 6.38
CA GLN A 197 30.35 3.79 7.31
C GLN A 197 30.13 4.20 8.78
N GLN A 198 29.81 5.47 9.01
CA GLN A 198 29.43 6.03 10.30
C GLN A 198 27.91 5.97 10.51
N ASP A 199 27.48 6.11 11.76
CA ASP A 199 26.07 6.26 12.09
C ASP A 199 25.59 7.69 11.76
N LEU A 200 24.33 7.81 11.37
CA LEU A 200 23.63 9.07 11.14
C LEU A 200 22.56 9.24 12.24
N PRO A 201 22.29 10.47 12.73
CA PRO A 201 21.22 10.70 13.72
C PRO A 201 19.83 10.30 13.23
N PHE A 202 19.60 10.42 11.91
CA PHE A 202 18.40 10.01 11.19
C PHE A 202 18.79 9.48 9.82
N ALA A 203 17.97 8.60 9.24
CA ALA A 203 18.05 8.33 7.81
C ALA A 203 17.64 9.60 7.02
N LEU A 204 18.30 9.87 5.91
CA LEU A 204 17.94 11.00 5.04
C LEU A 204 17.01 10.50 3.92
N LEU A 205 15.85 11.12 3.76
CA LEU A 205 14.92 10.86 2.67
C LEU A 205 15.28 11.78 1.50
N GLY A 206 16.23 11.32 0.67
CA GLY A 206 16.79 12.08 -0.45
C GLY A 206 16.04 11.96 -1.76
N MET A 207 16.61 12.57 -2.80
CA MET A 207 15.98 12.77 -4.10
C MET A 207 15.67 11.48 -4.89
N SER A 208 16.32 10.34 -4.59
CA SER A 208 15.92 9.03 -5.15
C SER A 208 14.50 8.60 -4.75
N PHE A 209 13.97 9.14 -3.64
CA PHE A 209 12.56 9.06 -3.26
C PHE A 209 11.80 10.32 -3.71
N LEU A 210 12.29 11.51 -3.35
CA LEU A 210 11.54 12.78 -3.50
C LEU A 210 11.27 13.18 -4.96
N ASN A 211 12.09 12.79 -5.94
CA ASN A 211 11.85 13.09 -7.36
C ASN A 211 10.54 12.49 -7.90
N ARG A 212 10.02 11.43 -7.27
CA ARG A 212 8.75 10.79 -7.62
C ARG A 212 7.56 11.44 -6.90
N MET A 213 7.81 12.47 -6.10
CA MET A 213 6.82 13.18 -5.28
C MET A 213 6.59 14.60 -5.77
N GLU A 214 5.34 15.03 -5.72
CA GLU A 214 4.97 16.43 -5.62
C GLU A 214 5.06 16.84 -4.15
N MET A 215 5.68 17.99 -3.88
CA MET A 215 5.94 18.48 -2.53
C MET A 215 5.24 19.81 -2.35
N GLN A 216 4.30 19.89 -1.41
CA GLN A 216 3.62 21.12 -1.04
C GLN A 216 3.91 21.43 0.43
N ARG A 217 4.50 22.59 0.70
CA ARG A 217 4.74 23.09 2.07
C ARG A 217 3.68 24.13 2.44
N ASP A 218 3.12 23.99 3.62
CA ASP A 218 2.22 24.97 4.24
C ASP A 218 2.66 25.18 5.69
N GLY A 219 3.38 26.28 5.93
CA GLY A 219 3.99 26.60 7.23
C GLY A 219 4.90 25.48 7.77
N GLN A 220 4.42 24.83 8.85
CA GLN A 220 5.06 23.72 9.56
C GLN A 220 4.66 22.34 9.04
N THR A 221 3.83 22.27 7.99
CA THR A 221 3.35 21.03 7.39
C THR A 221 3.95 20.86 5.99
N MET A 222 4.34 19.63 5.64
CA MET A 222 4.71 19.24 4.27
C MET A 222 3.83 18.08 3.83
N THR A 223 3.16 18.24 2.70
CA THR A 223 2.49 17.14 1.98
C THR A 223 3.41 16.62 0.88
N LEU A 224 3.65 15.32 0.89
CA LEU A 224 4.17 14.56 -0.24
C LEU A 224 3.01 13.85 -0.94
N ARG A 225 2.91 13.95 -2.26
CA ARG A 225 1.96 13.22 -3.11
C ARG A 225 2.73 12.50 -4.21
N LYS A 226 2.54 11.18 -4.34
CA LYS A 226 3.17 10.40 -5.43
C LYS A 226 2.64 10.86 -6.79
N ARG A 227 3.54 11.21 -7.73
CA ARG A 227 3.18 11.75 -9.06
C ARG A 227 2.68 10.70 -10.04
N TYR A 228 3.21 9.48 -9.93
CA TYR A 228 2.95 8.28 -10.72
C TYR A 228 3.47 7.07 -9.94
#